data_AF-A0A7V0U0P7-F1
#
_entry.id   AF-A0A7V0U0P7-F1
#
_cell.length_a   1.000
_cell.length_b   1.000
_cell.length_c   1.000
_cell.angle_alpha   90.00
_cell.angle_beta   90.00
_cell.angle_gamma   90.00
#
_symmetry.space_group_name_H-M   'P 1'
#
loop_
_entity.id
_entity.type
_entity.pdbx_description
1 polymer ?
#
loop_
_entity_poly.entity_id
_entity_poly.type
_entity_poly.pdbx_seq_one_letter_code
_entity_poly.pdbx_strand_id
1 'polypeptide(L)' 'MILDVLANLHRYRLLNKHFAGAIEFLLRPDLSGLPVGRYEIGGDLVYATVSNGPGPRHEDAQLEIHERYIDL' A
#
# COMPACT_ATOMS: atom_id res chain seq x y z
N MET A 1 8.81 -0.03 10.86
CA MET A 1 7.66 -0.95 10.74
C MET A 1 6.56 -0.51 11.68
N ILE A 2 5.34 -0.37 11.19
CA ILE A 2 4.11 -0.18 11.97
C ILE A 2 3.16 -1.30 11.55
N LEU A 3 2.54 -1.98 12.51
CA LEU A 3 1.57 -3.04 12.25
C LEU A 3 0.30 -2.72 13.05
N ASP A 4 -0.83 -2.57 12.36
CA ASP A 4 -2.13 -2.25 12.95
C ASP A 4 -3.26 -2.72 12.00
N VAL A 5 -4.50 -2.54 12.42
CA VAL A 5 -5.70 -2.80 11.60
C VAL A 5 -6.08 -1.56 10.78
N LEU A 6 -6.68 -1.78 9.60
CA LEU A 6 -7.14 -0.69 8.71
C LEU A 6 -8.11 0.29 9.40
N ALA A 7 -8.89 -0.17 10.39
CA ALA A 7 -9.78 0.70 11.15
C ALA A 7 -9.03 1.84 11.90
N ASN A 8 -7.76 1.62 12.26
CA ASN A 8 -6.92 2.60 12.94
C ASN A 8 -6.11 3.48 11.98
N LEU A 9 -6.23 3.29 10.67
CA LEU A 9 -5.40 3.95 9.66
C LEU A 9 -5.43 5.49 9.76
N HIS A 10 -6.56 6.07 10.17
CA HIS A 10 -6.73 7.50 10.41
C HIS A 10 -5.72 8.09 11.41
N ARG A 11 -5.25 7.30 12.39
CA ARG A 11 -4.27 7.73 13.40
C ARG A 11 -2.90 8.08 12.80
N TYR A 12 -2.58 7.48 11.66
CA TYR A 12 -1.28 7.61 11.01
C TYR A 12 -1.26 8.71 9.93
N ARG A 13 -2.41 9.32 9.63
CA ARG A 13 -2.55 10.31 8.55
C ARG A 13 -1.54 11.47 8.61
N LEU A 14 -1.12 11.87 9.80
CA LEU A 14 -0.20 13.00 10.00
C LEU A 14 1.29 12.61 9.97
N LEU A 15 1.64 11.32 9.90
CA LEU A 15 3.03 10.88 9.87
C LEU A 15 3.75 11.26 8.57
N ASN A 16 3.02 11.39 7.47
CA ASN A 16 3.55 11.85 6.19
C ASN A 16 2.46 12.56 5.39
N LYS A 17 2.78 13.72 4.80
CA LYS A 17 1.84 14.52 4.00
C LYS A 17 1.23 13.74 2.82
N HIS A 18 1.91 12.72 2.32
CA HIS A 18 1.47 11.88 1.21
C HIS A 18 0.54 10.73 1.63
N PHE A 19 0.42 10.45 2.93
CA PHE A 19 -0.47 9.37 3.41
C PHE A 19 -1.95 9.69 3.21
N ALA A 20 -2.34 10.97 3.12
CA ALA A 20 -3.75 11.32 2.91
C ALA A 20 -4.36 10.62 1.69
N GLY A 21 -3.66 10.63 0.54
CA GLY A 21 -4.13 9.98 -0.68
C GLY A 21 -4.07 8.45 -0.61
N ALA A 22 -3.00 7.89 -0.02
CA ALA A 22 -2.89 6.44 0.15
C ALA A 22 -3.98 5.87 1.08
N ILE A 23 -4.29 6.59 2.17
CA ILE A 23 -5.36 6.23 3.11
C ILE A 23 -6.73 6.31 2.43
N GLU A 24 -6.98 7.35 1.64
CA GLU A 24 -8.22 7.46 0.86
C GLU A 24 -8.37 6.28 -0.12
N PHE A 25 -7.28 5.91 -0.80
CA PHE A 25 -7.27 4.74 -1.67
C PHE A 25 -7.58 3.44 -0.91
N LEU A 26 -7.01 3.23 0.27
CA LEU A 26 -7.25 2.04 1.09
C LEU A 26 -8.66 1.97 1.72
N LEU A 27 -9.35 3.10 1.89
CA LEU A 27 -10.69 3.16 2.49
C LEU A 27 -11.83 3.11 1.47
N ARG A 28 -11.51 2.98 0.18
CA ARG A 28 -12.51 2.90 -0.87
C ARG A 28 -13.39 1.65 -0.73
N PRO A 29 -14.70 1.73 -1.03
CA PRO A 29 -15.63 0.63 -0.84
C PRO A 29 -15.42 -0.54 -1.81
N ASP A 30 -14.79 -0.28 -2.97
CA ASP A 30 -14.54 -1.25 -4.04
C ASP A 30 -13.12 -1.86 -4.00
N LEU A 31 -12.36 -1.66 -2.92
CA LEU A 31 -10.94 -2.05 -2.84
C LEU A 31 -10.73 -3.53 -3.21
N SER A 32 -11.56 -4.42 -2.70
CA SER A 32 -11.46 -5.87 -2.93
C SER A 32 -11.79 -6.29 -4.36
N GLY A 33 -12.44 -5.42 -5.13
CA GLY A 33 -12.86 -5.67 -6.51
C GLY A 33 -11.93 -5.06 -7.56
N LEU A 34 -10.83 -4.41 -7.14
CA LEU A 34 -9.94 -3.73 -8.08
C LEU A 34 -9.25 -4.72 -9.03
N PRO A 35 -9.23 -4.42 -10.33
CA PRO A 35 -8.39 -5.14 -11.29
C PRO A 35 -6.91 -5.13 -10.88
N VAL A 36 -6.19 -6.20 -11.23
CA VAL A 36 -4.73 -6.24 -11.11
C VAL A 36 -4.12 -5.13 -11.95
N GLY A 37 -3.18 -4.38 -11.37
CA GLY A 37 -2.51 -3.28 -12.06
C GLY A 37 -1.96 -2.23 -11.11
N ARG A 38 -1.42 -1.18 -11.72
CA ARG A 38 -0.91 0.01 -11.03
C ARG A 38 -1.95 1.12 -11.07
N TYR A 39 -2.16 1.75 -9.93
CA TYR A 39 -3.07 2.88 -9.76
C TYR A 39 -2.26 4.09 -9.31
N GLU A 40 -2.28 5.15 -10.12
CA GLU A 40 -1.68 6.43 -9.74
C GLU A 40 -2.63 7.18 -8.79
N ILE A 41 -2.10 7.66 -7.66
CA ILE A 41 -2.86 8.38 -6.63
C ILE A 41 -2.35 9.82 -6.53
N GLY A 42 -1.03 10.00 -6.54
CA GLY A 42 -0.33 11.29 -6.49
C GLY A 42 0.83 11.34 -7.49
N GLY A 43 0.62 10.78 -8.69
CA GLY A 43 1.67 10.56 -9.68
C GLY A 43 2.75 9.61 -9.14
N ASP A 44 4.02 9.94 -9.37
CA ASP A 44 5.14 9.11 -8.90
C ASP A 44 5.35 9.12 -7.39
N LEU A 45 4.77 10.08 -6.67
CA LEU A 45 4.95 10.18 -5.21
C LEU A 45 4.09 9.19 -4.42
N VAL A 46 2.94 8.81 -4.98
CA VAL A 46 2.00 7.87 -4.35
C VAL A 46 1.31 7.07 -5.44
N TYR A 47 1.52 5.76 -5.43
CA TYR A 47 0.82 4.80 -6.28
C TYR A 47 0.53 3.53 -5.49
N ALA A 48 -0.45 2.77 -5.95
CA ALA A 48 -0.76 1.45 -5.43
C ALA A 48 -0.56 0.39 -6.51
N THR A 49 -0.09 -0.77 -6.12
CA THR A 49 -0.01 -1.95 -6.98
C THR A 49 -0.99 -2.98 -6.44
N VAL A 50 -2.01 -3.31 -7.23
CA VAL A 50 -2.93 -4.42 -6.94
C VAL A 50 -2.40 -5.65 -7.65
N SER A 51 -2.06 -6.69 -6.88
CA SER A 51 -1.61 -7.97 -7.40
C SER A 51 -2.57 -9.07 -6.95
N ASN A 52 -2.67 -10.12 -7.77
CA ASN A 52 -3.42 -11.33 -7.44
C ASN A 52 -2.65 -12.53 -8.01
N GLY A 53 -2.44 -13.56 -7.20
CA GLY A 53 -1.67 -14.74 -7.56
C GLY A 53 -1.02 -15.39 -6.34
N PRO A 54 -0.45 -16.60 -6.51
CA PRO A 54 0.30 -17.25 -5.45
C PRO A 54 1.54 -16.42 -5.10
N GLY A 55 1.77 -16.20 -3.80
CA GLY A 55 3.02 -15.65 -3.31
C GLY A 55 4.19 -16.62 -3.50
N PRO A 56 5.45 -16.12 -3.44
CA PRO A 56 6.62 -16.98 -3.49
C PRO A 56 6.62 -17.96 -2.31
N ARG A 57 7.21 -19.15 -2.51
CA ARG A 57 7.49 -20.06 -1.40
C ARG A 57 8.53 -19.42 -0.48
N HIS A 58 8.49 -19.78 0.80
CA HIS A 58 9.43 -19.24 1.79
C HIS A 58 10.90 -19.43 1.37
N GLU A 59 11.23 -20.57 0.76
CA GLU A 59 12.57 -20.90 0.25
C GLU A 59 13.01 -20.07 -0.96
N ASP A 60 12.07 -19.50 -1.71
CA ASP A 60 12.33 -18.69 -2.91
C ASP A 60 12.21 -17.18 -2.61
N ALA A 61 11.74 -16.80 -1.41
CA ALA A 61 11.53 -15.41 -1.04
C ALA A 61 12.86 -14.70 -0.73
N GLN A 62 13.04 -13.50 -1.29
CA GLN A 62 14.20 -12.65 -1.04
C GLN A 62 13.84 -11.54 -0.06
N LEU A 63 14.82 -11.13 0.77
CA LEU A 63 14.66 -9.96 1.64
C LEU A 63 14.81 -8.69 0.81
N GLU A 64 13.86 -7.77 0.97
CA GLU A 64 13.86 -6.48 0.30
C GLU A 64 13.84 -5.32 1.31
N ILE A 65 14.43 -4.20 0.89
CA ILE A 65 14.39 -2.91 1.60
C ILE A 65 14.29 -1.78 0.58
N HIS A 66 13.72 -0.65 1.00
CA HIS A 66 13.51 0.50 0.13
C HIS A 66 14.14 1.76 0.72
N GLU A 67 14.84 2.54 -0.12
CA GLU A 67 15.39 3.86 0.24
C GLU A 67 14.47 5.02 -0.22
N ARG A 68 13.72 4.81 -1.31
CA ARG A 68 12.94 5.86 -1.98
C ARG A 68 11.46 5.88 -1.59
N TYR A 69 10.91 4.72 -1.24
CA TYR A 69 9.49 4.55 -0.95
C TYR A 69 9.31 3.93 0.43
N ILE A 70 8.17 4.26 1.04
CA ILE A 70 7.67 3.63 2.25
C ILE A 70 6.58 2.66 1.79
N ASP A 71 6.68 1.40 2.21
CA ASP A 71 5.58 0.46 2.03
C ASP A 71 4.51 0.74 3.10
N LEU A 72 3.27 0.86 2.63
CA LEU A 72 2.08 1.09 3.43
C LEU A 72 1.11 -0.08 3.26
#